data_AF-A0A9P9HVL8-F1
#
_entry.id   AF-A0A9P9HVL8-F1
#
_cell.length_a   1.000
_cell.length_b   1.000
_cell.length_c   1.000
_cell.angle_alpha   90.00
_cell.angle_beta   90.00
_cell.angle_gamma   90.00
#
_symmetry.space_group_name_H-M   'P 1'
#
loop_
_entity.id
_entity.type
_entity.pdbx_description
1 polymer ?
#
loop_
_entity_poly.entity_id
_entity_poly.type
_entity_poly.pdbx_seq_one_letter_code
_entity_poly.pdbx_strand_id
1 'polypeptide(L)'
;MAVNLLATLVFAACASAKWIVPGARWLDTDGNIFNAHAGGLCVDQESGRFYWFGEHKTQGQEEGGGISVYSSDDLATWTSHGLALKPVEDHPYISPHSVIQRPKVLYSEETGKYHMWWHADDSKYSLLLQGLATSGKIAGPYKFDHAAAPLGNWSQDFGAFTDYKTGESYSLYSNGDRVEGRDVYISKFNKDLTEVEEVTYRFNKYDFEAPTIIQTDKSYWTLMSHKTGYRPNNVVAMRADKLEGPWSQPFFVSPAYTRTFSTQSGFSWRIKGTKKTTYLYMADQWDLLSLWESRNVWLPIEIDEDDRSLKVVWHDIYDLNVKTGEWKPVKGKTYISKQAKLAGGAHLQEATFGSEHVIATGIYGNDSTITFTVNGEGQDQWVSFYHQNIDDMGFGDQPMGAPDRINGTWQIRRISSVVVNGETDKVHTLYQKDTHKGIILSTPLLLPLKKGKNTITVGGLHNGFDYKGADLDRIVVYPPEKKKGKRSHARWF
;
A
#
# COMPACT_ATOMS: atom_id res chain seq x y z
N MET A 1 -32.80 39.03 -27.32
CA MET A 1 -31.81 37.99 -27.70
C MET A 1 -31.25 37.41 -26.42
N ALA A 2 -31.67 36.21 -26.05
CA ALA A 2 -31.13 35.48 -24.89
C ALA A 2 -30.27 34.35 -25.45
N VAL A 3 -28.97 34.38 -25.14
CA VAL A 3 -28.02 33.33 -25.52
C VAL A 3 -28.07 32.28 -24.42
N ASN A 4 -28.65 31.12 -24.72
CA ASN A 4 -28.54 29.93 -23.88
C ASN A 4 -27.14 29.33 -24.06
N LEU A 5 -26.30 29.43 -23.02
CA LEU A 5 -25.09 28.64 -22.91
C LEU A 5 -25.49 27.23 -22.43
N LEU A 6 -25.51 26.27 -23.36
CA LEU A 6 -25.64 24.85 -23.02
C LEU A 6 -24.27 24.38 -22.54
N ALA A 7 -24.09 24.25 -21.22
CA ALA A 7 -22.90 23.61 -20.65
C ALA A 7 -22.98 22.10 -20.93
N THR A 8 -22.21 21.62 -21.91
CA THR A 8 -22.03 20.20 -22.17
C THR A 8 -21.18 19.61 -21.04
N LEU A 9 -21.83 19.03 -20.04
CA LEU A 9 -21.19 18.15 -19.05
C LEU A 9 -20.64 16.93 -19.80
N VAL A 10 -19.32 16.93 -20.04
CA VAL A 10 -18.60 15.73 -20.45
C VAL A 10 -18.54 14.83 -19.21
N PHE A 11 -19.47 13.88 -19.12
CA PHE A 11 -19.30 12.74 -18.21
C PHE A 11 -18.12 11.91 -18.72
N ALA A 12 -16.94 12.14 -18.15
CA ALA A 12 -15.88 11.16 -18.22
C ALA A 12 -16.42 9.88 -17.59
N ALA A 13 -16.68 8.86 -18.41
CA ALA A 13 -17.08 7.56 -17.90
C ALA A 13 -15.90 6.98 -17.13
N CYS A 14 -15.86 7.19 -15.81
CA CYS A 14 -14.87 6.57 -14.92
C CYS A 14 -14.85 5.07 -15.19
N ALA A 15 -13.73 4.58 -15.71
CA ALA A 15 -13.52 3.15 -15.85
C ALA A 15 -13.42 2.57 -14.44
N SER A 16 -14.41 1.76 -14.04
CA SER A 16 -14.29 0.93 -12.83
C SER A 16 -13.10 -0.01 -13.02
N ALA A 17 -12.05 0.18 -12.21
CA ALA A 17 -10.87 -0.65 -12.22
C ALA A 17 -11.25 -2.08 -11.81
N LYS A 18 -10.95 -3.04 -12.68
CA LYS A 18 -11.15 -4.47 -12.45
C LYS A 18 -9.91 -5.12 -11.86
N TRP A 19 -8.73 -4.61 -12.19
CA TRP A 19 -7.48 -5.21 -11.77
C TRP A 19 -6.93 -4.52 -10.53
N ILE A 20 -6.22 -5.30 -9.71
CA ILE A 20 -5.36 -4.75 -8.67
C ILE A 20 -4.04 -4.42 -9.34
N VAL A 21 -3.61 -3.17 -9.20
CA VAL A 21 -2.40 -2.61 -9.81
C VAL A 21 -1.52 -2.03 -8.68
N PRO A 22 -0.67 -2.84 -8.05
CA PRO A 22 0.07 -2.42 -6.87
C PRO A 22 1.02 -1.26 -7.19
N GLY A 23 1.04 -0.24 -6.33
CA GLY A 23 1.89 0.94 -6.52
C GLY A 23 1.31 2.03 -7.45
N ALA A 24 0.17 1.78 -8.08
CA ALA A 24 -0.52 2.81 -8.86
C ALA A 24 -1.23 3.86 -7.97
N ARG A 25 -1.48 5.04 -8.54
CA ARG A 25 -2.49 5.97 -8.01
C ARG A 25 -3.87 5.38 -8.24
N TRP A 26 -4.42 4.72 -7.22
CA TRP A 26 -5.79 4.27 -7.26
C TRP A 26 -6.74 5.45 -7.17
N LEU A 27 -7.80 5.40 -7.97
CA LEU A 27 -8.87 6.38 -7.95
C LEU A 27 -10.14 5.69 -7.47
N ASP A 28 -10.94 6.41 -6.69
CA ASP A 28 -12.28 5.99 -6.34
C ASP A 28 -13.26 6.15 -7.52
N THR A 29 -14.51 5.73 -7.32
CA THR A 29 -15.54 5.79 -8.36
C THR A 29 -15.87 7.21 -8.83
N ASP A 30 -15.53 8.24 -8.05
CA ASP A 30 -15.75 9.65 -8.38
C ASP A 30 -14.51 10.27 -9.04
N GLY A 31 -13.43 9.49 -9.22
CA GLY A 31 -12.18 9.92 -9.84
C GLY A 31 -11.22 10.62 -8.88
N ASN A 32 -11.50 10.62 -7.57
CA ASN A 32 -10.60 11.18 -6.56
C ASN A 32 -9.53 10.15 -6.19
N ILE A 33 -8.39 10.60 -5.69
CA ILE A 33 -7.34 9.71 -5.17
C ILE A 33 -7.92 8.89 -4.01
N PHE A 34 -7.75 7.57 -4.08
CA PHE A 34 -7.98 6.66 -2.97
C PHE A 34 -6.98 6.97 -1.86
N ASN A 35 -7.45 7.63 -0.81
CA ASN A 35 -6.63 8.17 0.27
C ASN A 35 -7.01 7.47 1.58
N ALA A 36 -6.49 6.27 1.74
CA ALA A 36 -6.67 5.42 2.92
C ALA A 36 -5.42 4.55 3.11
N HIS A 37 -4.49 5.05 3.92
CA HIS A 37 -3.17 4.44 4.14
C HIS A 37 -3.12 3.65 5.45
N ALA A 38 -2.17 2.71 5.57
CA ALA A 38 -1.94 1.87 6.76
C ALA A 38 -3.21 1.17 7.28
N GLY A 39 -4.14 0.92 6.38
CA GLY A 39 -5.53 0.66 6.71
C GLY A 39 -5.84 -0.73 7.25
N GLY A 40 -7.12 -1.04 7.30
CA GLY A 40 -7.66 -2.35 7.65
C GLY A 40 -8.97 -2.61 6.94
N LEU A 41 -9.22 -3.88 6.62
CA LEU A 41 -10.47 -4.31 6.01
C LEU A 41 -11.44 -4.81 7.08
N CYS A 42 -12.68 -4.34 7.02
CA CYS A 42 -13.81 -4.89 7.76
C CYS A 42 -14.90 -5.32 6.76
N VAL A 43 -15.69 -6.32 7.13
CA VAL A 43 -16.81 -6.79 6.31
C VAL A 43 -18.11 -6.41 7.01
N ASP A 44 -19.01 -5.80 6.24
CA ASP A 44 -20.35 -5.49 6.72
C ASP A 44 -21.14 -6.77 6.98
N GLN A 45 -21.69 -6.90 8.18
CA GLN A 45 -22.35 -8.13 8.63
C GLN A 45 -23.64 -8.41 7.86
N GLU A 46 -24.33 -7.37 7.37
CA GLU A 46 -25.58 -7.51 6.64
C GLU A 46 -25.35 -7.81 5.15
N SER A 47 -24.52 -7.00 4.49
CA SER A 47 -24.35 -7.09 3.03
C SER A 47 -23.20 -7.98 2.58
N GLY A 48 -22.26 -8.32 3.47
CA GLY A 48 -21.00 -8.98 3.13
C GLY A 48 -20.05 -8.10 2.30
N ARG A 49 -20.33 -6.80 2.18
CA ARG A 49 -19.51 -5.84 1.44
C ARG A 49 -18.24 -5.50 2.20
N PHE A 50 -17.14 -5.31 1.48
CA PHE A 50 -15.87 -4.92 2.07
C PHE A 50 -15.81 -3.43 2.34
N TYR A 51 -15.24 -3.04 3.47
CA TYR A 51 -14.94 -1.66 3.85
C TYR A 51 -13.47 -1.54 4.25
N TRP A 52 -12.76 -0.64 3.58
CA TRP A 52 -11.37 -0.31 3.88
C TRP A 52 -11.32 1.02 4.63
N PHE A 53 -10.75 0.99 5.82
CA PHE A 53 -10.51 2.16 6.67
C PHE A 53 -9.03 2.47 6.64
N GLY A 54 -8.65 3.73 6.48
CA GLY A 54 -7.24 4.10 6.48
C GLY A 54 -7.02 5.55 6.86
N GLU A 55 -5.77 5.88 7.11
CA GLU A 55 -5.32 7.23 7.38
C GLU A 55 -5.60 8.11 6.17
N HIS A 56 -6.27 9.24 6.40
CA HIS A 56 -6.43 10.27 5.38
C HIS A 56 -5.23 11.21 5.44
N LYS A 57 -4.36 11.15 4.43
CA LYS A 57 -3.15 11.99 4.35
C LYS A 57 -3.41 13.23 3.50
N THR A 58 -3.51 14.38 4.15
CA THR A 58 -3.72 15.68 3.48
C THR A 58 -2.42 16.14 2.81
N GLN A 59 -2.52 16.70 1.60
CA GLN A 59 -1.35 17.24 0.92
C GLN A 59 -0.65 18.33 1.75
N GLY A 60 0.67 18.18 1.92
CA GLY A 60 1.51 19.11 2.68
C GLY A 60 1.43 18.95 4.21
N GLN A 61 0.73 17.92 4.71
CA GLN A 61 0.65 17.58 6.13
C GLN A 61 1.16 16.17 6.37
N GLU A 62 1.75 15.93 7.54
CA GLU A 62 2.17 14.60 7.98
C GLU A 62 1.00 13.84 8.62
N GLU A 63 0.24 14.51 9.48
CA GLU A 63 -0.91 13.98 10.21
C GLU A 63 -2.11 14.94 10.22
N GLY A 64 -3.23 14.49 10.82
CA GLY A 64 -4.36 15.36 11.14
C GLY A 64 -5.58 15.23 10.21
N GLY A 65 -5.55 14.36 9.21
CA GLY A 65 -6.66 14.18 8.27
C GLY A 65 -7.81 13.29 8.77
N GLY A 66 -7.62 12.57 9.87
CA GLY A 66 -8.59 11.60 10.39
C GLY A 66 -8.57 10.26 9.63
N ILE A 67 -9.67 9.51 9.73
CA ILE A 67 -9.81 8.18 9.12
C ILE A 67 -10.83 8.21 8.00
N SER A 68 -10.40 7.90 6.77
CA SER A 68 -11.27 7.72 5.61
C SER A 68 -11.85 6.31 5.57
N VAL A 69 -12.97 6.15 4.84
CA VAL A 69 -13.59 4.85 4.62
C VAL A 69 -14.08 4.71 3.18
N TYR A 70 -13.79 3.56 2.59
CA TYR A 70 -14.21 3.19 1.24
C TYR A 70 -14.88 1.82 1.27
N SER A 71 -15.85 1.58 0.39
CA SER A 71 -16.46 0.26 0.23
C SER A 71 -16.21 -0.35 -1.14
N SER A 72 -16.13 -1.67 -1.21
CA SER A 72 -15.96 -2.42 -2.47
C SER A 72 -16.66 -3.78 -2.44
N ASP A 73 -17.13 -4.22 -3.61
CA ASP A 73 -17.63 -5.58 -3.83
C ASP A 73 -16.54 -6.54 -4.36
N ASP A 74 -15.40 -6.02 -4.83
CA ASP A 74 -14.38 -6.80 -5.54
C ASP A 74 -12.93 -6.48 -5.14
N LEU A 75 -12.73 -5.60 -4.15
CA LEU A 75 -11.42 -5.14 -3.66
C LEU A 75 -10.59 -4.36 -4.70
N ALA A 76 -11.19 -3.96 -5.83
CA ALA A 76 -10.52 -3.19 -6.88
C ALA A 76 -11.24 -1.86 -7.16
N THR A 77 -12.58 -1.88 -7.20
CA THR A 77 -13.38 -0.66 -7.37
C THR A 77 -13.86 -0.15 -6.02
N TRP A 78 -13.45 1.07 -5.65
CA TRP A 78 -13.71 1.66 -4.33
C TRP A 78 -14.65 2.86 -4.41
N THR A 79 -15.70 2.86 -3.62
CA THR A 79 -16.60 4.00 -3.43
C THR A 79 -16.31 4.67 -2.10
N SER A 80 -16.03 5.97 -2.11
CA SER A 80 -15.76 6.75 -0.91
C SER A 80 -17.03 6.98 -0.09
N HIS A 81 -16.91 6.93 1.23
CA HIS A 81 -17.94 7.37 2.18
C HIS A 81 -17.47 8.57 3.02
N GLY A 82 -16.36 9.21 2.61
CA GLY A 82 -15.74 10.31 3.33
C GLY A 82 -14.95 9.85 4.56
N LEU A 83 -14.98 10.66 5.62
CA LEU A 83 -14.28 10.37 6.87
C LEU A 83 -15.18 9.61 7.85
N ALA A 84 -14.77 8.39 8.20
CA ALA A 84 -15.39 7.59 9.26
C ALA A 84 -15.15 8.21 10.64
N LEU A 85 -13.93 8.72 10.89
CA LEU A 85 -13.58 9.47 12.09
C LEU A 85 -12.98 10.81 11.66
N LYS A 86 -13.68 11.90 11.99
CA LYS A 86 -13.22 13.25 11.69
C LYS A 86 -12.33 13.77 12.82
N PRO A 87 -11.27 14.53 12.50
CA PRO A 87 -10.55 15.26 13.53
C PRO A 87 -11.47 16.31 14.18
N VAL A 88 -11.26 16.57 15.47
CA VAL A 88 -12.01 17.53 16.27
C VAL A 88 -11.03 18.54 16.84
N GLU A 89 -11.21 19.82 16.51
CA GLU A 89 -10.35 20.89 17.02
C GLU A 89 -10.24 20.86 18.54
N ASP A 90 -9.05 21.15 19.03
CA ASP A 90 -8.67 21.13 20.45
C ASP A 90 -8.92 19.81 21.21
N HIS A 91 -9.33 18.72 20.54
CA HIS A 91 -9.50 17.42 21.19
C HIS A 91 -8.14 16.80 21.53
N PRO A 92 -7.93 16.32 22.77
CA PRO A 92 -6.61 15.86 23.23
C PRO A 92 -6.03 14.69 22.41
N TYR A 93 -6.89 13.83 21.84
CA TYR A 93 -6.48 12.58 21.18
C TYR A 93 -6.84 12.46 19.70
N ILE A 94 -7.68 13.37 19.17
CA ILE A 94 -8.15 13.29 17.78
C ILE A 94 -8.24 14.70 17.15
N SER A 95 -7.35 15.60 17.53
CA SER A 95 -7.23 16.90 16.86
C SER A 95 -6.51 16.77 15.52
N PRO A 96 -6.54 17.81 14.67
CA PRO A 96 -5.65 17.90 13.51
C PRO A 96 -4.14 17.87 13.84
N HIS A 97 -3.76 17.93 15.13
CA HIS A 97 -2.38 17.79 15.59
C HIS A 97 -2.08 16.43 16.23
N SER A 98 -3.09 15.57 16.37
CA SER A 98 -2.94 14.22 16.91
C SER A 98 -2.49 13.25 15.81
N VAL A 99 -1.71 12.25 16.21
CA VAL A 99 -1.36 11.11 15.38
C VAL A 99 -2.49 10.09 15.50
N ILE A 100 -3.12 9.76 14.37
CA ILE A 100 -4.20 8.76 14.28
C ILE A 100 -3.79 7.75 13.22
N GLN A 101 -3.04 6.73 13.63
CA GLN A 101 -2.37 5.82 12.70
C GLN A 101 -2.90 4.37 12.76
N ARG A 102 -2.87 3.70 11.62
CA ARG A 102 -3.16 2.28 11.43
C ARG A 102 -4.54 1.82 11.93
N PRO A 103 -5.65 2.49 11.58
CA PRO A 103 -6.98 2.11 12.06
C PRO A 103 -7.33 0.67 11.68
N LYS A 104 -7.95 -0.06 12.59
CA LYS A 104 -8.56 -1.38 12.36
C LYS A 104 -9.97 -1.35 12.92
N VAL A 105 -10.92 -1.91 12.17
CA VAL A 105 -12.33 -1.95 12.55
C VAL A 105 -12.76 -3.41 12.73
N LEU A 106 -13.31 -3.71 13.90
CA LEU A 106 -13.85 -5.01 14.26
C LEU A 106 -15.35 -4.88 14.59
N TYR A 107 -16.13 -5.94 14.39
CA TYR A 107 -17.54 -5.99 14.80
C TYR A 107 -17.69 -6.80 16.08
N SER A 108 -18.41 -6.27 17.06
CA SER A 108 -18.76 -6.96 18.30
C SER A 108 -20.22 -7.41 18.22
N GLU A 109 -20.45 -8.72 18.23
CA GLU A 109 -21.80 -9.30 18.30
C GLU A 109 -22.52 -8.92 19.60
N GLU A 110 -21.78 -8.88 20.71
CA GLU A 110 -22.32 -8.55 22.04
C GLU A 110 -22.91 -7.13 22.09
N THR A 111 -22.23 -6.17 21.46
CA THR A 111 -22.66 -4.76 21.47
C THR A 111 -23.48 -4.37 20.23
N GLY A 112 -23.47 -5.18 19.18
CA GLY A 112 -24.08 -4.87 17.89
C GLY A 112 -23.44 -3.65 17.19
N LYS A 113 -22.15 -3.39 17.46
CA LYS A 113 -21.43 -2.19 16.99
C LYS A 113 -20.12 -2.54 16.33
N TYR A 114 -19.65 -1.61 15.50
CA TYR A 114 -18.31 -1.57 14.97
C TYR A 114 -17.40 -0.76 15.91
N HIS A 115 -16.24 -1.32 16.21
CA HIS A 115 -15.21 -0.75 17.08
C HIS A 115 -13.95 -0.49 16.27
N MET A 116 -13.60 0.79 16.16
CA MET A 116 -12.39 1.26 15.50
C MET A 116 -11.30 1.47 16.55
N TRP A 117 -10.20 0.74 16.38
CA TRP A 117 -9.00 0.85 17.19
C TRP A 117 -7.83 1.36 16.34
N TRP A 118 -6.94 2.15 16.94
CA TRP A 118 -5.79 2.71 16.24
C TRP A 118 -4.66 3.08 17.21
N HIS A 119 -3.49 3.39 16.68
CA HIS A 119 -2.40 4.02 17.42
C HIS A 119 -2.70 5.50 17.64
N ALA A 120 -3.02 5.87 18.87
CA ALA A 120 -3.29 7.24 19.27
C ALA A 120 -2.04 7.89 19.89
N ASP A 121 -1.59 8.99 19.31
CA ASP A 121 -0.40 9.70 19.80
C ASP A 121 -0.45 11.21 19.63
N ASP A 122 0.56 11.88 20.17
CA ASP A 122 0.91 13.26 19.85
C ASP A 122 1.97 13.32 18.74
N SER A 123 2.21 14.50 18.18
CA SER A 123 3.20 14.69 17.11
C SER A 123 4.65 14.40 17.52
N LYS A 124 4.92 14.09 18.79
CA LYS A 124 6.24 13.73 19.33
C LYS A 124 6.34 12.25 19.65
N TYR A 125 5.29 11.47 19.38
CA TYR A 125 5.20 10.06 19.74
C TYR A 125 5.45 9.81 21.23
N SER A 126 4.86 10.65 22.09
CA SER A 126 5.10 10.62 23.53
C SER A 126 3.98 9.97 24.36
N LEU A 127 2.77 9.83 23.81
CA LEU A 127 1.62 9.25 24.50
C LEU A 127 1.61 7.73 24.43
N LEU A 128 1.88 7.16 23.25
CA LEU A 128 1.97 5.71 23.01
C LEU A 128 0.71 4.94 23.46
N LEU A 129 -0.48 5.37 23.00
CA LEU A 129 -1.78 4.83 23.43
C LEU A 129 -2.51 4.08 22.30
N GLN A 130 -3.53 3.31 22.68
CA GLN A 130 -4.55 2.80 21.78
C GLN A 130 -5.80 3.66 21.89
N GLY A 131 -6.28 4.19 20.77
CA GLY A 131 -7.55 4.91 20.71
C GLY A 131 -8.70 3.97 20.36
N LEU A 132 -9.88 4.22 20.93
CA LEU A 132 -11.13 3.54 20.63
C LEU A 132 -12.21 4.54 20.20
N ALA A 133 -12.95 4.17 19.16
CA ALA A 133 -14.17 4.85 18.72
C ALA A 133 -15.20 3.82 18.26
N THR A 134 -16.50 4.10 18.45
CA THR A 134 -17.56 3.15 18.11
C THR A 134 -18.63 3.73 17.20
N SER A 135 -19.28 2.86 16.43
CA SER A 135 -20.41 3.21 15.56
C SER A 135 -21.38 2.04 15.42
N GLY A 136 -22.69 2.32 15.33
CA GLY A 136 -23.69 1.33 14.93
C GLY A 136 -23.74 1.07 13.42
N LYS A 137 -22.96 1.82 12.63
CA LYS A 137 -22.87 1.69 11.16
C LYS A 137 -21.42 1.54 10.75
N ILE A 138 -21.11 0.59 9.86
CA ILE A 138 -19.74 0.29 9.45
C ILE A 138 -19.02 1.53 8.88
N ALA A 139 -19.67 2.32 8.02
CA ALA A 139 -19.09 3.53 7.45
C ALA A 139 -19.03 4.73 8.42
N GLY A 140 -19.53 4.57 9.65
CA GLY A 140 -19.59 5.65 10.64
C GLY A 140 -20.81 6.57 10.50
N PRO A 141 -20.70 7.82 11.01
CA PRO A 141 -19.53 8.37 11.70
C PRO A 141 -19.26 7.65 13.03
N TYR A 142 -18.00 7.46 13.36
CA TYR A 142 -17.54 6.92 14.62
C TYR A 142 -17.48 8.00 15.69
N LYS A 143 -17.81 7.64 16.93
CA LYS A 143 -17.69 8.49 18.09
C LYS A 143 -16.50 8.03 18.93
N PHE A 144 -15.56 8.94 19.16
CA PHE A 144 -14.47 8.71 20.09
C PHE A 144 -15.01 8.29 21.46
N ASP A 145 -14.38 7.29 22.07
CA ASP A 145 -14.68 6.83 23.41
C ASP A 145 -13.54 7.20 24.36
N HIS A 146 -12.38 6.57 24.21
CA HIS A 146 -11.21 6.84 25.04
C HIS A 146 -9.90 6.53 24.31
N ALA A 147 -8.77 6.91 24.91
CA ALA A 147 -7.43 6.47 24.52
C ALA A 147 -6.67 5.98 25.76
N ALA A 148 -6.12 4.77 25.73
CA ALA A 148 -5.52 4.15 26.90
C ALA A 148 -4.30 3.26 26.56
N ALA A 149 -3.46 3.08 27.57
CA ALA A 149 -2.32 2.17 27.53
C ALA A 149 -2.81 0.72 27.73
N PRO A 150 -2.62 -0.21 26.77
CA PRO A 150 -3.09 -1.58 26.89
C PRO A 150 -2.39 -2.32 28.04
N LEU A 151 -3.13 -2.66 29.09
CA LEU A 151 -2.60 -3.35 30.28
C LEU A 151 -1.42 -2.59 30.93
N GLY A 152 -1.42 -1.25 30.83
CA GLY A 152 -0.33 -0.41 31.33
C GLY A 152 0.96 -0.44 30.48
N ASN A 153 0.98 -1.13 29.34
CA ASN A 153 2.09 -1.11 28.38
C ASN A 153 1.97 0.07 27.42
N TRP A 154 3.07 0.41 26.73
CA TRP A 154 3.02 1.33 25.60
C TRP A 154 2.51 0.64 24.34
N SER A 155 1.88 1.43 23.47
CA SER A 155 1.41 1.01 22.15
C SER A 155 1.81 2.04 21.10
N GLN A 156 2.47 1.60 20.05
CA GLN A 156 2.67 2.36 18.82
C GLN A 156 1.93 1.65 17.68
N ASP A 157 2.66 1.26 16.63
CA ASP A 157 2.17 0.58 15.44
C ASP A 157 1.14 -0.50 15.80
N PHE A 158 -0.06 -0.29 15.29
CA PHE A 158 -1.24 -1.06 15.67
C PHE A 158 -1.73 -1.97 14.54
N GLY A 159 -2.20 -3.14 14.94
CA GLY A 159 -2.90 -4.12 14.13
C GLY A 159 -4.00 -4.80 14.96
N ALA A 160 -4.86 -5.54 14.28
CA ALA A 160 -5.90 -6.31 14.92
C ALA A 160 -6.14 -7.61 14.13
N PHE A 161 -6.51 -8.66 14.84
CA PHE A 161 -6.73 -9.98 14.27
C PHE A 161 -7.92 -10.65 14.96
N THR A 162 -8.84 -11.23 14.20
CA THR A 162 -9.92 -12.08 14.72
C THR A 162 -9.67 -13.51 14.27
N ASP A 163 -9.59 -14.42 15.24
CA ASP A 163 -9.48 -15.85 14.96
C ASP A 163 -10.81 -16.37 14.42
N TYR A 164 -10.83 -16.79 13.15
CA TYR A 164 -12.09 -17.21 12.52
C TYR A 164 -12.62 -18.54 13.06
N LYS A 165 -11.82 -19.30 13.83
CA LYS A 165 -12.23 -20.58 14.44
C LYS A 165 -12.87 -20.37 15.81
N THR A 166 -12.38 -19.41 16.59
CA THR A 166 -12.87 -19.16 17.96
C THR A 166 -13.80 -17.95 18.06
N GLY A 167 -13.71 -17.00 17.13
CA GLY A 167 -14.38 -15.70 17.18
C GLY A 167 -13.68 -14.68 18.08
N GLU A 168 -12.57 -15.06 18.73
CA GLU A 168 -11.83 -14.17 19.62
C GLU A 168 -10.99 -13.16 18.83
N SER A 169 -10.94 -11.93 19.32
CA SER A 169 -10.18 -10.84 18.68
C SER A 169 -8.99 -10.41 19.53
N TYR A 170 -7.94 -9.98 18.85
CA TYR A 170 -6.65 -9.65 19.44
C TYR A 170 -6.13 -8.31 18.93
N SER A 171 -5.65 -7.49 19.86
CA SER A 171 -4.83 -6.31 19.66
C SER A 171 -3.40 -6.75 19.32
N LEU A 172 -2.85 -6.21 18.25
CA LEU A 172 -1.46 -6.42 17.85
C LEU A 172 -0.75 -5.08 17.94
N TYR A 173 0.32 -4.96 18.74
CA TYR A 173 0.98 -3.66 18.89
C TYR A 173 2.45 -3.76 19.20
N SER A 174 3.23 -2.84 18.64
CA SER A 174 4.62 -2.62 19.05
C SER A 174 4.70 -1.72 20.28
N ASN A 175 5.70 -1.97 21.12
CA ASN A 175 5.82 -1.35 22.44
C ASN A 175 6.94 -0.29 22.45
N GLY A 176 6.69 0.93 21.96
CA GLY A 176 7.61 2.07 22.07
C GLY A 176 8.98 1.89 21.36
N ASP A 177 9.79 2.96 21.29
CA ASP A 177 11.14 2.93 20.66
C ASP A 177 12.29 2.96 21.68
N ARG A 178 12.00 2.60 22.94
CA ARG A 178 12.99 2.64 24.03
C ARG A 178 13.71 1.31 24.14
N VAL A 179 14.95 1.30 24.64
CA VAL A 179 15.76 0.07 24.77
C VAL A 179 15.02 -1.03 25.56
N GLU A 180 14.22 -0.61 26.55
CA GLU A 180 13.41 -1.45 27.43
C GLU A 180 12.11 -1.95 26.78
N GLY A 181 11.61 -1.26 25.75
CA GLY A 181 10.39 -1.58 25.01
C GLY A 181 10.69 -1.73 23.51
N ARG A 182 11.02 -2.94 23.08
CA ARG A 182 11.26 -3.30 21.66
C ARG A 182 10.55 -4.59 21.28
N ASP A 183 9.35 -4.71 21.82
CA ASP A 183 8.54 -5.91 21.75
C ASP A 183 7.33 -5.67 20.87
N VAL A 184 6.79 -6.76 20.34
CA VAL A 184 5.44 -6.78 19.77
C VAL A 184 4.58 -7.72 20.61
N TYR A 185 3.35 -7.30 20.87
CA TYR A 185 2.38 -8.06 21.66
C TYR A 185 1.25 -8.59 20.78
N ILE A 186 0.79 -9.79 21.12
CA ILE A 186 -0.55 -10.30 20.78
C ILE A 186 -1.31 -10.29 22.10
N SER A 187 -2.35 -9.46 22.20
CA SER A 187 -3.14 -9.34 23.42
C SER A 187 -4.62 -9.46 23.10
N LYS A 188 -5.34 -10.27 23.87
CA LYS A 188 -6.77 -10.56 23.66
C LYS A 188 -7.63 -9.38 24.07
N PHE A 189 -8.62 -9.04 23.23
CA PHE A 189 -9.69 -8.12 23.59
C PHE A 189 -10.79 -8.82 24.42
N ASN A 190 -11.49 -8.06 25.25
CA ASN A 190 -12.75 -8.51 25.83
C ASN A 190 -13.82 -8.73 24.72
N LYS A 191 -14.93 -9.40 25.06
CA LYS A 191 -15.99 -9.71 24.08
C LYS A 191 -16.70 -8.47 23.52
N ASP A 192 -16.74 -7.40 24.31
CA ASP A 192 -17.33 -6.13 23.90
C ASP A 192 -16.44 -5.35 22.92
N LEU A 193 -15.18 -5.77 22.76
CA LEU A 193 -14.12 -5.10 22.00
C LEU A 193 -13.81 -3.68 22.51
N THR A 194 -13.99 -3.44 23.80
CA THR A 194 -13.77 -2.14 24.46
C THR A 194 -12.48 -2.07 25.26
N GLU A 195 -11.88 -3.20 25.63
CA GLU A 195 -10.65 -3.26 26.42
C GLU A 195 -9.76 -4.45 26.03
N VAL A 196 -8.46 -4.33 26.27
CA VAL A 196 -7.47 -5.42 26.16
C VAL A 196 -7.32 -6.07 27.54
N GLU A 197 -7.53 -7.38 27.65
CA GLU A 197 -7.62 -8.08 28.95
C GLU A 197 -6.41 -8.95 29.27
N GLU A 198 -5.77 -9.53 28.27
CA GLU A 198 -4.73 -10.55 28.49
C GLU A 198 -3.65 -10.52 27.42
N VAL A 199 -2.37 -10.61 27.80
CA VAL A 199 -1.27 -10.83 26.86
C VAL A 199 -1.22 -12.31 26.48
N THR A 200 -1.50 -12.63 25.22
CA THR A 200 -1.42 -13.99 24.67
C THR A 200 0.02 -14.37 24.31
N TYR A 201 0.77 -13.45 23.71
CA TYR A 201 2.18 -13.67 23.37
C TYR A 201 2.97 -12.37 23.28
N ARG A 202 4.27 -12.45 23.54
CA ARG A 202 5.22 -11.33 23.42
C ARG A 202 6.42 -11.72 22.57
N PHE A 203 6.60 -11.06 21.43
CA PHE A 203 7.80 -11.12 20.60
C PHE A 203 8.87 -10.22 21.21
N ASN A 204 9.74 -10.79 22.04
CA ASN A 204 10.66 -10.03 22.88
C ASN A 204 11.90 -9.55 22.12
N LYS A 205 12.18 -8.23 22.15
CA LYS A 205 13.44 -7.58 21.68
C LYS A 205 13.81 -7.77 20.21
N TYR A 206 12.84 -8.04 19.33
CA TYR A 206 13.09 -8.09 17.89
C TYR A 206 13.12 -6.72 17.21
N ASP A 207 12.59 -5.67 17.86
CA ASP A 207 12.46 -4.34 17.27
C ASP A 207 11.63 -4.34 15.98
N PHE A 208 10.48 -5.02 16.08
CA PHE A 208 9.48 -5.11 15.03
C PHE A 208 8.34 -4.09 15.23
N GLU A 209 7.65 -3.79 14.14
CA GLU A 209 6.48 -2.94 14.06
C GLU A 209 5.52 -3.43 12.97
N ALA A 210 4.46 -2.66 12.70
CA ALA A 210 3.47 -2.91 11.67
C ALA A 210 2.89 -4.35 11.64
N PRO A 211 2.40 -4.89 12.78
CA PRO A 211 2.04 -6.29 12.89
C PRO A 211 0.72 -6.63 12.19
N THR A 212 0.68 -7.81 11.56
CA THR A 212 -0.56 -8.43 11.06
C THR A 212 -0.47 -9.94 11.14
N ILE A 213 -1.60 -10.64 11.28
CA ILE A 213 -1.67 -12.10 11.35
C ILE A 213 -2.53 -12.67 10.22
N ILE A 214 -2.03 -13.73 9.59
CA ILE A 214 -2.76 -14.62 8.70
C ILE A 214 -3.00 -15.93 9.44
N GLN A 215 -4.25 -16.38 9.43
CA GLN A 215 -4.62 -17.68 9.94
C GLN A 215 -5.00 -18.62 8.78
N THR A 216 -4.41 -19.81 8.78
CA THR A 216 -4.79 -20.92 7.90
C THR A 216 -5.60 -21.95 8.67
N ASP A 217 -6.02 -23.02 8.01
CA ASP A 217 -6.70 -24.12 8.68
C ASP A 217 -5.77 -24.86 9.66
N LYS A 218 -4.44 -24.73 9.49
CA LYS A 218 -3.43 -25.44 10.30
C LYS A 218 -2.67 -24.54 11.28
N SER A 219 -2.40 -23.28 10.94
CA SER A 219 -1.44 -22.45 11.68
C SER A 219 -1.70 -20.94 11.58
N TYR A 220 -0.88 -20.17 12.28
CA TYR A 220 -0.85 -18.71 12.29
C TYR A 220 0.51 -18.23 11.76
N TRP A 221 0.46 -17.17 10.97
CA TRP A 221 1.63 -16.51 10.38
C TRP A 221 1.54 -15.02 10.70
N THR A 222 2.48 -14.49 11.46
CA THR A 222 2.58 -13.05 11.68
C THR A 222 3.53 -12.44 10.64
N LEU A 223 3.22 -11.26 10.14
CA LEU A 223 4.10 -10.45 9.30
C LEU A 223 4.36 -9.13 10.01
N MET A 224 5.62 -8.71 10.05
CA MET A 224 6.06 -7.49 10.72
C MET A 224 7.23 -6.86 9.95
N SER A 225 7.30 -5.53 9.96
CA SER A 225 8.51 -4.81 9.52
C SER A 225 9.45 -4.56 10.70
N HIS A 226 10.69 -4.20 10.41
CA HIS A 226 11.57 -3.58 11.39
C HIS A 226 11.27 -2.08 11.57
N LYS A 227 11.77 -1.48 12.64
CA LYS A 227 11.60 -0.06 12.95
C LYS A 227 12.55 0.84 12.15
N THR A 228 12.13 1.23 10.95
CA THR A 228 12.89 2.16 10.08
C THR A 228 12.09 3.41 9.72
N GLY A 229 10.98 3.67 10.42
CA GLY A 229 10.02 4.73 10.11
C GLY A 229 9.37 4.51 8.75
N TYR A 230 9.14 5.57 7.98
CA TYR A 230 8.59 5.46 6.62
C TYR A 230 9.53 4.82 5.59
N ARG A 231 10.78 4.49 5.95
CA ARG A 231 11.69 3.76 5.04
C ARG A 231 11.31 2.29 5.02
N PRO A 232 11.17 1.67 3.83
CA PRO A 232 10.88 0.25 3.76
C PRO A 232 12.08 -0.59 4.19
N ASN A 233 11.82 -1.78 4.71
CA ASN A 233 12.82 -2.79 5.04
C ASN A 233 12.32 -4.17 4.58
N ASN A 234 13.10 -5.22 4.79
CA ASN A 234 12.64 -6.58 4.49
C ASN A 234 11.68 -7.05 5.59
N VAL A 235 10.38 -7.05 5.27
CA VAL A 235 9.33 -7.63 6.13
C VAL A 235 9.64 -9.09 6.38
N VAL A 236 9.43 -9.50 7.62
CA VAL A 236 9.62 -10.88 8.06
C VAL A 236 8.29 -11.55 8.36
N ALA A 237 8.25 -12.87 8.26
CA ALA A 237 7.21 -13.69 8.82
C ALA A 237 7.73 -14.59 9.94
N MET A 238 6.85 -14.91 10.89
CA MET A 238 7.05 -15.98 11.88
C MET A 238 5.79 -16.85 11.89
N ARG A 239 5.94 -18.15 12.19
CA ARG A 239 4.86 -19.14 12.17
C ARG A 239 4.66 -19.76 13.56
N ALA A 240 3.42 -20.02 13.95
CA ALA A 240 3.08 -20.85 15.11
C ALA A 240 1.82 -21.71 14.85
N ASP A 241 1.69 -22.86 15.51
CA ASP A 241 0.46 -23.66 15.44
C ASP A 241 -0.64 -23.13 16.38
N LYS A 242 -0.28 -22.26 17.34
CA LYS A 242 -1.16 -21.59 18.30
C LYS A 242 -0.67 -20.16 18.53
N LEU A 243 -1.57 -19.24 18.90
CA LEU A 243 -1.19 -17.84 19.13
C LEU A 243 -0.24 -17.67 20.33
N GLU A 244 -0.36 -18.52 21.35
CA GLU A 244 0.53 -18.59 22.52
C GLU A 244 1.93 -19.09 22.16
N GLY A 245 2.15 -19.52 20.91
CA GLY A 245 3.42 -20.03 20.41
C GLY A 245 3.62 -21.53 20.68
N PRO A 246 4.88 -22.01 20.57
CA PRO A 246 6.07 -21.22 20.23
C PRO A 246 6.03 -20.71 18.79
N TRP A 247 6.50 -19.47 18.58
CA TRP A 247 6.68 -18.89 17.25
C TRP A 247 8.07 -19.24 16.69
N SER A 248 8.16 -19.46 15.38
CA SER A 248 9.43 -19.73 14.67
C SER A 248 10.38 -18.53 14.71
N GLN A 249 11.64 -18.73 14.35
CA GLN A 249 12.51 -17.60 14.02
C GLN A 249 11.96 -16.82 12.80
N PRO A 250 12.20 -15.50 12.72
CA PRO A 250 11.76 -14.68 11.61
C PRO A 250 12.51 -15.02 10.33
N PHE A 251 11.83 -14.95 9.18
CA PHE A 251 12.41 -15.12 7.85
C PHE A 251 11.78 -14.12 6.87
N PHE A 252 12.52 -13.69 5.85
CA PHE A 252 12.00 -12.72 4.87
C PHE A 252 10.86 -13.29 4.05
N VAL A 253 9.83 -12.47 3.83
CA VAL A 253 8.65 -12.84 3.02
C VAL A 253 8.86 -12.62 1.52
N SER A 254 9.95 -11.97 1.14
CA SER A 254 10.28 -11.57 -0.24
C SER A 254 11.78 -11.75 -0.49
N PRO A 255 12.26 -11.76 -1.75
CA PRO A 255 13.69 -11.72 -2.02
C PRO A 255 14.37 -10.56 -1.28
N ALA A 256 15.52 -10.85 -0.65
CA ALA A 256 16.28 -9.85 0.08
C ALA A 256 16.63 -8.64 -0.80
N TYR A 257 16.82 -7.48 -0.17
CA TYR A 257 17.15 -6.20 -0.81
C TYR A 257 16.05 -5.59 -1.68
N THR A 258 14.95 -6.30 -1.92
CA THR A 258 13.72 -5.68 -2.47
C THR A 258 13.03 -4.80 -1.43
N ARG A 259 13.33 -5.01 -0.13
CA ARG A 259 12.66 -4.38 1.02
C ARG A 259 11.15 -4.57 0.92
N THR A 260 10.78 -5.83 0.66
CA THR A 260 9.41 -6.26 0.37
C THR A 260 8.78 -5.41 -0.72
N PHE A 261 9.50 -5.28 -1.85
CA PHE A 261 9.12 -4.45 -2.99
C PHE A 261 8.91 -2.96 -2.62
N SER A 262 9.75 -2.46 -1.72
CA SER A 262 9.71 -1.12 -1.13
C SER A 262 8.42 -0.81 -0.38
N THR A 263 7.88 -1.77 0.37
CA THR A 263 6.66 -1.60 1.16
C THR A 263 6.89 -1.87 2.65
N GLN A 264 5.94 -1.44 3.47
CA GLN A 264 5.84 -1.78 4.88
C GLN A 264 4.53 -2.54 5.09
N SER A 265 4.53 -3.57 5.95
CA SER A 265 3.28 -4.27 6.29
C SER A 265 2.24 -3.29 6.85
N GLY A 266 0.97 -3.60 6.64
CA GLY A 266 -0.13 -2.81 7.20
C GLY A 266 -1.26 -3.71 7.65
N PHE A 267 -1.67 -4.61 6.77
CA PHE A 267 -2.73 -5.57 7.03
C PHE A 267 -2.56 -6.83 6.18
N SER A 268 -3.26 -7.90 6.56
CA SER A 268 -3.34 -9.11 5.76
C SER A 268 -4.76 -9.65 5.76
N TRP A 269 -5.19 -10.19 4.63
CA TRP A 269 -6.57 -10.63 4.49
C TRP A 269 -6.69 -12.03 3.91
N ARG A 270 -7.63 -12.80 4.44
CA ARG A 270 -8.01 -14.13 3.95
C ARG A 270 -9.32 -14.05 3.17
N ILE A 271 -9.28 -14.49 1.92
CA ILE A 271 -10.44 -14.61 1.05
C ILE A 271 -10.77 -16.10 0.92
N LYS A 272 -11.81 -16.55 1.63
CA LYS A 272 -12.35 -17.91 1.48
C LYS A 272 -13.26 -17.96 0.26
N GLY A 273 -12.67 -18.17 -0.91
CA GLY A 273 -13.40 -18.31 -2.16
C GLY A 273 -14.05 -19.68 -2.34
N THR A 274 -15.00 -19.79 -3.26
CA THR A 274 -15.69 -21.05 -3.57
C THR A 274 -14.80 -22.11 -4.24
N LYS A 275 -13.63 -21.72 -4.77
CA LYS A 275 -12.69 -22.64 -5.43
C LYS A 275 -11.32 -22.70 -4.76
N LYS A 276 -10.83 -21.57 -4.24
CA LYS A 276 -9.58 -21.53 -3.49
C LYS A 276 -9.62 -20.48 -2.38
N THR A 277 -8.85 -20.71 -1.33
CA THR A 277 -8.53 -19.67 -0.36
C THR A 277 -7.35 -18.85 -0.89
N THR A 278 -7.46 -17.53 -0.87
CA THR A 278 -6.39 -16.59 -1.23
C THR A 278 -6.05 -15.73 -0.05
N TYR A 279 -4.77 -15.51 0.17
CA TYR A 279 -4.25 -14.60 1.18
C TYR A 279 -3.64 -13.37 0.50
N LEU A 280 -3.89 -12.19 1.04
CA LEU A 280 -3.34 -10.93 0.54
C LEU A 280 -2.45 -10.28 1.60
N TYR A 281 -1.29 -9.83 1.16
CA TYR A 281 -0.45 -8.84 1.82
C TYR A 281 -0.95 -7.47 1.40
N MET A 282 -1.41 -6.64 2.34
CA MET A 282 -1.99 -5.34 2.07
C MET A 282 -1.15 -4.28 2.76
N ALA A 283 -0.37 -3.55 1.97
CA ALA A 283 0.75 -2.79 2.47
C ALA A 283 0.82 -1.40 1.86
N ASP A 284 1.62 -0.55 2.51
CA ASP A 284 1.88 0.80 2.05
C ASP A 284 3.29 0.91 1.49
N GLN A 285 3.37 1.54 0.32
CA GLN A 285 4.57 2.12 -0.21
C GLN A 285 4.60 3.58 0.27
N TRP A 286 5.17 3.84 1.44
CA TRP A 286 5.27 5.21 1.99
C TRP A 286 6.16 6.13 1.16
N ASP A 287 5.71 7.36 0.94
CA ASP A 287 6.51 8.41 0.35
C ASP A 287 6.82 9.48 1.42
N LEU A 288 7.98 9.33 2.07
CA LEU A 288 8.39 10.19 3.19
C LEU A 288 8.41 11.70 2.84
N LEU A 289 8.67 12.07 1.58
CA LEU A 289 8.69 13.48 1.17
C LEU A 289 7.29 14.01 0.86
N SER A 290 6.32 13.13 0.66
CA SER A 290 4.97 13.47 0.21
C SER A 290 4.01 12.37 0.67
N LEU A 291 3.70 12.28 1.97
CA LEU A 291 2.95 11.15 2.52
C LEU A 291 1.59 10.92 1.86
N TRP A 292 0.93 11.99 1.42
CA TRP A 292 -0.30 11.95 0.62
C TRP A 292 -0.15 11.28 -0.76
N GLU A 293 1.08 11.12 -1.26
CA GLU A 293 1.44 10.40 -2.49
C GLU A 293 1.87 8.96 -2.22
N SER A 294 1.73 8.46 -0.99
CA SER A 294 1.97 7.05 -0.68
C SER A 294 1.04 6.14 -1.48
N ARG A 295 1.44 4.89 -1.69
CA ARG A 295 0.71 3.95 -2.55
C ARG A 295 0.27 2.72 -1.79
N ASN A 296 -0.89 2.20 -2.16
CA ASN A 296 -1.31 0.88 -1.74
C ASN A 296 -0.65 -0.18 -2.63
N VAL A 297 -0.05 -1.19 -2.01
CA VAL A 297 0.58 -2.33 -2.69
C VAL A 297 -0.03 -3.59 -2.09
N TRP A 298 -0.97 -4.17 -2.83
CA TRP A 298 -1.65 -5.39 -2.39
C TRP A 298 -1.18 -6.55 -3.26
N LEU A 299 -0.67 -7.60 -2.62
CA LEU A 299 0.01 -8.70 -3.29
C LEU A 299 -0.52 -10.04 -2.77
N PRO A 300 -0.67 -11.07 -3.63
CA PRO A 300 -0.98 -12.40 -3.16
C PRO A 300 0.16 -12.98 -2.33
N ILE A 301 -0.22 -13.80 -1.35
CA ILE A 301 0.70 -14.57 -0.53
C ILE A 301 0.55 -16.05 -0.88
N GLU A 302 1.67 -16.70 -1.12
CA GLU A 302 1.78 -18.15 -1.27
C GLU A 302 2.24 -18.73 0.07
N ILE A 303 1.46 -19.67 0.62
CA ILE A 303 1.76 -20.37 1.87
C ILE A 303 1.86 -21.85 1.56
N ASP A 304 2.97 -22.47 1.95
CA ASP A 304 3.15 -23.91 1.96
C ASP A 304 3.25 -24.37 3.42
N GLU A 305 2.22 -25.08 3.88
CA GLU A 305 2.16 -25.57 5.26
C GLU A 305 3.12 -26.72 5.53
N ASP A 306 3.46 -27.50 4.51
CA ASP A 306 4.30 -28.69 4.66
C ASP A 306 5.78 -28.27 4.66
N ASP A 307 6.16 -27.34 3.79
CA ASP A 307 7.48 -26.68 3.77
C ASP A 307 7.63 -25.60 4.86
N ARG A 308 6.51 -25.19 5.47
CA ARG A 308 6.44 -24.10 6.46
C ARG A 308 7.04 -22.80 5.92
N SER A 309 6.74 -22.48 4.66
CA SER A 309 7.20 -21.26 4.00
C SER A 309 6.04 -20.33 3.61
N LEU A 310 6.35 -19.04 3.58
CA LEU A 310 5.44 -17.97 3.16
C LEU A 310 6.18 -17.02 2.22
N LYS A 311 5.56 -16.68 1.09
CA LYS A 311 6.11 -15.75 0.10
C LYS A 311 5.08 -14.72 -0.32
N VAL A 312 5.43 -13.44 -0.23
CA VAL A 312 4.73 -12.33 -0.87
C VAL A 312 5.20 -12.26 -2.32
N VAL A 313 4.27 -12.38 -3.27
CA VAL A 313 4.61 -12.51 -4.69
C VAL A 313 4.26 -11.23 -5.44
N TRP A 314 5.26 -10.60 -6.06
CA TRP A 314 5.05 -9.41 -6.87
C TRP A 314 4.33 -9.73 -8.19
N HIS A 315 3.26 -8.99 -8.45
CA HIS A 315 2.62 -8.91 -9.76
C HIS A 315 2.28 -7.46 -10.06
N ASP A 316 2.81 -6.93 -11.15
CA ASP A 316 2.49 -5.57 -11.63
C ASP A 316 0.98 -5.32 -11.73
N ILE A 317 0.24 -6.31 -12.22
CA ILE A 317 -1.20 -6.28 -12.44
C ILE A 317 -1.77 -7.69 -12.32
N TYR A 318 -2.86 -7.84 -11.57
CA TYR A 318 -3.59 -9.10 -11.52
C TYR A 318 -5.12 -8.91 -11.41
N ASP A 319 -5.84 -9.88 -11.96
CA ASP A 319 -7.30 -9.98 -11.89
C ASP A 319 -7.66 -10.90 -10.71
N LEU A 320 -8.31 -10.35 -9.68
CA LEU A 320 -8.79 -11.09 -8.51
C LEU A 320 -10.30 -11.28 -8.59
N ASN A 321 -10.75 -12.52 -8.43
CA ASN A 321 -12.15 -12.84 -8.23
C ASN A 321 -12.37 -13.22 -6.76
N VAL A 322 -12.86 -12.27 -5.97
CA VAL A 322 -13.11 -12.48 -4.53
C VAL A 322 -14.12 -13.59 -4.24
N LYS A 323 -15.06 -13.87 -5.16
CA LYS A 323 -16.07 -14.93 -4.98
C LYS A 323 -15.47 -16.32 -5.11
N THR A 324 -14.65 -16.55 -6.14
CA THR A 324 -14.00 -17.85 -6.33
C THR A 324 -12.70 -17.97 -5.54
N GLY A 325 -12.14 -16.83 -5.12
CA GLY A 325 -10.81 -16.69 -4.56
C GLY A 325 -9.71 -16.78 -5.60
N GLU A 326 -10.02 -17.06 -6.87
CA GLU A 326 -9.03 -17.17 -7.93
C GLU A 326 -8.43 -15.81 -8.27
N TRP A 327 -7.12 -15.77 -8.49
CA TRP A 327 -6.44 -14.61 -9.05
C TRP A 327 -5.49 -15.07 -10.15
N LYS A 328 -5.18 -14.18 -11.09
CA LYS A 328 -4.20 -14.43 -12.15
C LYS A 328 -3.45 -13.16 -12.56
N PRO A 329 -2.15 -13.24 -12.83
CA PRO A 329 -1.42 -12.12 -13.41
C PRO A 329 -1.98 -11.76 -14.79
N VAL A 330 -2.02 -10.47 -15.10
CA VAL A 330 -2.30 -10.01 -16.47
C VAL A 330 -1.00 -10.06 -17.25
N LYS A 331 -1.03 -10.58 -18.48
CA LYS A 331 0.15 -10.63 -19.34
C LYS A 331 0.20 -9.38 -20.20
N GLY A 332 1.30 -8.64 -20.12
CA GLY A 332 1.61 -7.52 -21.00
C GLY A 332 2.67 -7.88 -22.04
N LYS A 333 2.95 -6.93 -22.93
CA LYS A 333 4.04 -7.00 -23.91
C LYS A 333 5.24 -6.19 -23.44
N THR A 334 6.40 -6.82 -23.41
CA THR A 334 7.66 -6.21 -22.97
C THR A 334 8.34 -5.42 -24.07
N TYR A 335 8.91 -4.27 -23.72
CA TYR A 335 9.76 -3.43 -24.56
C TYR A 335 11.01 -3.07 -23.77
N ILE A 336 12.18 -3.56 -24.19
CA ILE A 336 13.45 -3.40 -23.47
C ILE A 336 14.16 -2.11 -23.85
N SER A 337 14.90 -1.54 -22.89
CA SER A 337 15.65 -0.28 -23.08
C SER A 337 16.65 -0.32 -24.23
N LYS A 338 17.28 -1.49 -24.48
CA LYS A 338 18.22 -1.71 -25.58
C LYS A 338 17.66 -1.37 -26.97
N GLN A 339 16.34 -1.49 -27.14
CA GLN A 339 15.64 -1.24 -28.40
C GLN A 339 15.00 0.16 -28.44
N ALA A 340 15.08 0.92 -27.36
CA ALA A 340 14.53 2.26 -27.28
C ALA A 340 15.47 3.28 -27.95
N LYS A 341 14.90 4.41 -28.37
CA LYS A 341 15.69 5.53 -28.88
C LYS A 341 16.16 6.39 -27.70
N LEU A 342 17.46 6.67 -27.64
CA LEU A 342 18.05 7.55 -26.65
C LEU A 342 18.35 8.93 -27.25
N ALA A 343 18.32 9.97 -26.44
CA ALA A 343 18.69 11.34 -26.81
C ALA A 343 19.44 12.04 -25.67
N GLY A 344 20.24 13.05 -26.00
CA GLY A 344 21.04 13.80 -25.04
C GLY A 344 22.13 12.96 -24.38
N GLY A 345 22.22 13.02 -23.05
CA GLY A 345 23.18 12.26 -22.25
C GLY A 345 22.74 10.82 -21.92
N ALA A 346 21.52 10.43 -22.30
CA ALA A 346 21.00 9.11 -22.01
C ALA A 346 21.74 8.07 -22.86
N HIS A 347 22.23 7.01 -22.21
CA HIS A 347 23.03 5.97 -22.86
C HIS A 347 22.73 4.60 -22.26
N LEU A 348 23.06 3.54 -22.99
CA LEU A 348 23.02 2.18 -22.48
C LEU A 348 24.28 1.90 -21.67
N GLN A 349 24.12 1.37 -20.47
CA GLN A 349 25.19 0.91 -19.61
C GLN A 349 25.09 -0.60 -19.43
N GLU A 350 26.23 -1.28 -19.34
CA GLU A 350 26.27 -2.70 -18.98
C GLU A 350 25.70 -2.89 -17.56
N ALA A 351 24.76 -3.81 -17.44
CA ALA A 351 24.10 -4.15 -16.18
C ALA A 351 23.79 -5.63 -16.18
N THR A 352 24.55 -6.43 -15.44
CA THR A 352 24.40 -7.91 -15.41
C THR A 352 23.00 -8.38 -14.99
N PHE A 353 22.30 -7.56 -14.20
CA PHE A 353 20.94 -7.76 -13.72
C PHE A 353 19.85 -7.23 -14.67
N GLY A 354 20.22 -6.44 -15.68
CA GLY A 354 19.31 -5.87 -16.67
C GLY A 354 18.92 -6.87 -17.76
N SER A 355 17.82 -6.58 -18.45
CA SER A 355 17.37 -7.33 -19.62
C SER A 355 18.42 -7.24 -20.73
N GLU A 356 18.85 -8.39 -21.24
CA GLU A 356 19.98 -8.49 -22.19
C GLU A 356 21.27 -7.81 -21.69
N HIS A 357 21.50 -7.83 -20.37
CA HIS A 357 22.68 -7.30 -19.69
C HIS A 357 22.90 -5.79 -19.86
N VAL A 358 21.85 -5.02 -20.12
CA VAL A 358 21.92 -3.56 -20.27
C VAL A 358 20.81 -2.85 -19.51
N ILE A 359 21.06 -1.59 -19.16
CA ILE A 359 20.06 -0.66 -18.64
C ILE A 359 20.27 0.72 -19.28
N ALA A 360 19.21 1.47 -19.52
CA ALA A 360 19.35 2.87 -19.93
C ALA A 360 19.52 3.76 -18.71
N THR A 361 20.58 4.55 -18.70
CA THR A 361 20.91 5.51 -17.63
C THR A 361 21.12 6.91 -18.20
N GLY A 362 21.40 7.88 -17.35
CA GLY A 362 21.61 9.28 -17.74
C GLY A 362 20.32 10.01 -18.10
N ILE A 363 19.16 9.53 -17.67
CA ILE A 363 17.85 10.16 -17.93
C ILE A 363 17.72 11.40 -17.05
N TYR A 364 17.60 12.57 -17.68
CA TYR A 364 17.77 13.84 -17.00
C TYR A 364 17.09 15.00 -17.74
N GLY A 365 16.29 15.78 -17.01
CA GLY A 365 15.54 16.91 -17.55
C GLY A 365 14.74 16.55 -18.80
N ASN A 366 14.60 17.51 -19.71
CA ASN A 366 13.86 17.32 -20.96
C ASN A 366 14.76 16.87 -22.13
N ASP A 367 16.07 17.07 -22.03
CA ASP A 367 17.01 16.88 -23.14
C ASP A 367 17.64 15.49 -23.17
N SER A 368 17.71 14.83 -22.01
CA SER A 368 18.32 13.51 -21.85
C SER A 368 17.26 12.45 -21.59
N THR A 369 16.81 11.78 -22.65
CA THR A 369 15.58 10.98 -22.62
C THR A 369 15.72 9.60 -23.24
N ILE A 370 14.83 8.70 -22.85
CA ILE A 370 14.60 7.40 -23.50
C ILE A 370 13.19 7.37 -24.09
N THR A 371 13.05 6.93 -25.33
CA THR A 371 11.78 6.83 -26.03
C THR A 371 11.52 5.41 -26.50
N PHE A 372 10.49 4.79 -25.93
CA PHE A 372 9.98 3.48 -26.34
C PHE A 372 8.96 3.65 -27.46
N THR A 373 9.02 2.77 -28.46
CA THR A 373 7.97 2.63 -29.47
C THR A 373 7.12 1.41 -29.14
N VAL A 374 5.84 1.62 -28.87
CA VAL A 374 4.92 0.56 -28.40
C VAL A 374 3.67 0.44 -29.27
N ASN A 375 2.96 -0.67 -29.15
CA ASN A 375 1.64 -0.84 -29.77
C ASN A 375 0.56 -0.60 -28.72
N GLY A 376 -0.40 0.26 -29.05
CA GLY A 376 -1.59 0.52 -28.25
C GLY A 376 -2.86 -0.01 -28.92
N GLU A 377 -3.91 -0.11 -28.13
CA GLU A 377 -5.22 -0.67 -28.47
C GLU A 377 -6.30 0.42 -28.61
N GLY A 378 -5.93 1.71 -28.50
CA GLY A 378 -6.85 2.84 -28.65
C GLY A 378 -7.64 3.17 -27.39
N GLN A 379 -7.13 2.78 -26.22
CA GLN A 379 -7.72 3.00 -24.91
C GLN A 379 -6.59 3.22 -23.89
N ASP A 380 -6.96 3.69 -22.71
CA ASP A 380 -6.04 3.76 -21.58
C ASP A 380 -5.50 2.35 -21.26
N GLN A 381 -4.18 2.25 -21.14
CA GLN A 381 -3.48 1.01 -20.89
C GLN A 381 -2.47 1.21 -19.77
N TRP A 382 -2.44 0.25 -18.85
CA TRP A 382 -1.39 0.23 -17.84
C TRP A 382 -0.05 -0.06 -18.49
N VAL A 383 0.97 0.66 -18.03
CA VAL A 383 2.37 0.49 -18.41
C VAL A 383 3.20 0.42 -17.14
N SER A 384 3.87 -0.69 -16.91
CA SER A 384 4.83 -0.85 -15.81
C SER A 384 6.22 -0.46 -16.27
N PHE A 385 6.85 0.47 -15.58
CA PHE A 385 8.21 0.92 -15.81
C PHE A 385 9.13 0.19 -14.85
N TYR A 386 9.99 -0.68 -15.37
CA TYR A 386 10.97 -1.43 -14.58
C TYR A 386 12.24 -0.60 -14.46
N HIS A 387 12.60 -0.24 -13.23
CA HIS A 387 13.65 0.72 -12.97
C HIS A 387 14.59 0.29 -11.85
N GLN A 388 15.76 0.94 -11.86
CA GLN A 388 16.70 1.00 -10.76
C GLN A 388 16.95 2.47 -10.40
N ASN A 389 16.91 2.77 -9.11
CA ASN A 389 17.35 4.03 -8.53
C ASN A 389 18.23 3.69 -7.33
N ILE A 390 19.52 4.01 -7.34
CA ILE A 390 20.47 3.57 -6.30
C ILE A 390 20.87 4.68 -5.32
N ASP A 391 20.10 5.77 -5.26
CA ASP A 391 20.50 6.99 -4.58
C ASP A 391 20.50 6.86 -3.02
N ASP A 392 19.80 5.89 -2.43
CA ASP A 392 19.88 5.59 -0.98
C ASP A 392 21.17 4.85 -0.60
N MET A 393 21.92 4.34 -1.58
CA MET A 393 23.17 3.60 -1.40
C MET A 393 23.09 2.32 -0.53
N GLY A 394 21.88 1.87 -0.16
CA GLY A 394 21.66 0.73 0.73
C GLY A 394 21.58 1.09 2.22
N PHE A 395 21.50 2.38 2.58
CA PHE A 395 21.31 2.82 3.97
C PHE A 395 19.87 2.63 4.49
N GLY A 396 18.91 2.35 3.60
CA GLY A 396 17.51 2.15 3.92
C GLY A 396 17.22 1.06 4.95
N ASP A 397 18.13 0.08 5.10
CA ASP A 397 18.00 -1.00 6.09
C ASP A 397 18.54 -0.64 7.49
N GLN A 398 19.19 0.53 7.67
CA GLN A 398 19.76 0.94 8.96
C GLN A 398 18.80 1.88 9.73
N PRO A 399 18.50 1.63 11.02
CA PRO A 399 17.91 2.64 11.89
C PRO A 399 18.82 3.87 11.91
N MET A 400 18.25 5.08 11.78
CA MET A 400 19.01 6.35 11.78
C MET A 400 19.95 6.58 10.57
N GLY A 401 19.70 5.92 9.43
CA GLY A 401 20.52 5.99 8.21
C GLY A 401 21.09 7.38 7.90
N ALA A 402 22.37 7.58 8.22
CA ALA A 402 23.12 8.78 7.91
C ALA A 402 24.02 8.47 6.69
N PRO A 403 23.75 9.07 5.53
CA PRO A 403 24.54 8.85 4.34
C PRO A 403 25.69 9.86 4.28
N ASP A 404 26.92 9.33 4.34
CA ASP A 404 28.18 9.91 3.86
C ASP A 404 28.70 11.23 4.51
N ARG A 405 30.03 11.33 4.52
CA ARG A 405 30.94 12.05 5.39
C ARG A 405 31.06 13.56 5.11
N ILE A 406 30.56 14.06 3.96
CA ILE A 406 30.70 15.47 3.51
C ILE A 406 29.54 15.88 2.58
N ASN A 407 28.54 16.61 3.08
CA ASN A 407 27.50 17.33 2.30
C ASN A 407 26.73 16.53 1.21
N GLY A 408 26.64 15.20 1.31
CA GLY A 408 25.85 14.40 0.38
C GLY A 408 24.35 14.62 0.57
N THR A 409 23.62 14.94 -0.50
CA THR A 409 22.14 14.95 -0.48
C THR A 409 21.63 13.55 -0.77
N TRP A 410 21.12 12.90 0.27
CA TRP A 410 20.44 11.61 0.20
C TRP A 410 19.10 11.71 -0.54
N GLN A 411 18.83 10.78 -1.46
CA GLN A 411 17.58 10.80 -2.24
C GLN A 411 16.90 9.42 -2.22
N ILE A 412 15.69 9.36 -1.69
CA ILE A 412 14.87 8.13 -1.63
C ILE A 412 13.95 7.92 -2.81
N ARG A 413 13.90 8.90 -3.72
CA ARG A 413 13.14 8.80 -4.96
C ARG A 413 13.73 9.69 -6.05
N ARG A 414 13.59 9.23 -7.27
CA ARG A 414 13.69 10.03 -8.49
C ARG A 414 12.29 10.23 -9.06
N ILE A 415 12.12 11.25 -9.89
CA ILE A 415 10.83 11.53 -10.52
C ILE A 415 11.08 11.70 -12.01
N SER A 416 10.40 10.90 -12.83
CA SER A 416 10.50 11.01 -14.29
C SER A 416 9.26 11.69 -14.87
N SER A 417 9.47 12.45 -15.95
CA SER A 417 8.41 12.88 -16.85
C SER A 417 8.10 11.75 -17.82
N VAL A 418 6.83 11.49 -18.08
CA VAL A 418 6.39 10.53 -19.10
C VAL A 418 5.45 11.24 -20.07
N VAL A 419 5.87 11.31 -21.33
CA VAL A 419 5.14 11.98 -22.42
C VAL A 419 4.75 10.96 -23.48
N VAL A 420 3.45 10.88 -23.76
CA VAL A 420 2.91 9.96 -24.76
C VAL A 420 2.71 10.70 -26.08
N ASN A 421 3.22 10.15 -27.18
CA ASN A 421 3.06 10.67 -28.54
C ASN A 421 3.49 12.14 -28.73
N GLY A 422 4.41 12.64 -27.90
CA GLY A 422 4.88 14.03 -27.95
C GLY A 422 3.89 15.05 -27.40
N GLU A 423 2.82 14.63 -26.71
CA GLU A 423 1.82 15.52 -26.08
C GLU A 423 2.41 16.15 -24.80
N THR A 424 3.29 17.15 -24.96
CA THR A 424 4.04 17.79 -23.86
C THR A 424 3.18 18.65 -22.93
N ASP A 425 1.93 18.92 -23.30
CA ASP A 425 0.90 19.51 -22.45
C ASP A 425 0.29 18.51 -21.46
N LYS A 426 0.53 17.20 -21.65
CA LYS A 426 0.01 16.11 -20.80
C LYS A 426 1.15 15.25 -20.24
N VAL A 427 1.96 15.86 -19.39
CA VAL A 427 3.05 15.15 -18.70
C VAL A 427 2.50 14.29 -17.57
N HIS A 428 2.80 13.01 -17.59
CA HIS A 428 2.55 12.10 -16.47
C HIS A 428 3.78 12.05 -15.56
N THR A 429 3.55 12.01 -14.25
CA THR A 429 4.62 11.95 -13.24
C THR A 429 4.84 10.52 -12.78
N LEU A 430 6.05 10.00 -12.98
CA LEU A 430 6.46 8.65 -12.55
C LEU A 430 7.36 8.75 -11.32
N TYR A 431 6.85 8.34 -10.16
CA TYR A 431 7.59 8.33 -8.90
C TYR A 431 8.41 7.05 -8.78
N GLN A 432 9.72 7.15 -8.96
CA GLN A 432 10.62 6.00 -8.99
C GLN A 432 11.40 5.95 -7.67
N LYS A 433 10.85 5.19 -6.72
CA LYS A 433 11.48 4.99 -5.42
C LYS A 433 12.84 4.35 -5.57
N ASP A 434 13.69 4.64 -4.61
CA ASP A 434 14.96 3.96 -4.44
C ASP A 434 14.79 2.43 -4.50
N THR A 435 15.79 1.81 -5.06
CA THR A 435 16.00 0.37 -5.24
C THR A 435 17.41 0.07 -4.81
N HIS A 436 17.66 -1.08 -4.20
CA HIS A 436 19.04 -1.47 -3.94
C HIS A 436 19.84 -1.65 -5.25
N LYS A 437 21.16 -1.49 -5.20
CA LYS A 437 22.05 -1.78 -6.35
C LYS A 437 21.81 -3.21 -6.83
N GLY A 438 21.63 -3.36 -8.14
CA GLY A 438 21.32 -4.63 -8.80
C GLY A 438 19.86 -5.09 -8.69
N ILE A 439 18.99 -4.35 -8.00
CA ILE A 439 17.56 -4.69 -7.85
C ILE A 439 16.74 -3.85 -8.82
N ILE A 440 15.86 -4.52 -9.57
CA ILE A 440 14.87 -3.89 -10.44
C ILE A 440 13.50 -4.03 -9.77
N LEU A 441 12.83 -2.91 -9.54
CA LEU A 441 11.41 -2.85 -9.15
C LEU A 441 10.61 -2.25 -10.30
N SER A 442 9.28 -2.22 -10.19
CA SER A 442 8.41 -1.60 -11.19
C SER A 442 7.51 -0.52 -10.58
N THR A 443 7.14 0.45 -11.40
CA THR A 443 6.13 1.46 -11.07
C THR A 443 5.14 1.61 -12.23
N PRO A 444 3.83 1.47 -11.99
CA PRO A 444 2.83 1.53 -13.04
C PRO A 444 2.29 2.94 -13.30
N LEU A 445 1.95 3.23 -14.56
CA LEU A 445 1.11 4.37 -14.96
C LEU A 445 0.00 3.90 -15.90
N LEU A 446 -1.18 4.51 -15.78
CA LEU A 446 -2.25 4.38 -16.77
C LEU A 446 -2.04 5.44 -17.85
N LEU A 447 -1.77 5.03 -19.09
CA LEU A 447 -1.41 5.92 -20.18
C LEU A 447 -2.42 5.85 -21.33
N PRO A 448 -2.78 6.99 -21.96
CA PRO A 448 -3.73 7.04 -23.07
C PRO A 448 -3.05 6.65 -24.38
N LEU A 449 -3.08 5.35 -24.74
CA LEU A 449 -2.44 4.85 -25.96
C LEU A 449 -3.42 4.79 -27.13
N LYS A 450 -3.03 5.39 -28.27
CA LYS A 450 -3.78 5.33 -29.53
C LYS A 450 -3.70 3.92 -30.13
N LYS A 451 -4.64 3.56 -31.00
CA LYS A 451 -4.58 2.26 -31.68
C LYS A 451 -3.39 2.24 -32.64
N GLY A 452 -2.57 1.18 -32.58
CA GLY A 452 -1.37 1.05 -33.40
C GLY A 452 -0.13 1.62 -32.71
N LYS A 453 0.79 2.22 -33.48
CA LYS A 453 2.10 2.65 -32.98
C LYS A 453 1.98 3.90 -32.10
N ASN A 454 2.60 3.88 -30.92
CA ASN A 454 2.74 5.01 -30.01
C ASN A 454 4.20 5.20 -29.62
N THR A 455 4.55 6.40 -29.14
CA THR A 455 5.81 6.66 -28.46
C THR A 455 5.57 7.00 -26.99
N ILE A 456 6.42 6.48 -26.11
CA ILE A 456 6.46 6.83 -24.69
C ILE A 456 7.87 7.36 -24.42
N THR A 457 7.98 8.66 -24.19
CA THR A 457 9.25 9.34 -23.91
C THR A 457 9.35 9.60 -22.41
N VAL A 458 10.46 9.17 -21.81
CA VAL A 458 10.76 9.35 -20.40
C VAL A 458 11.95 10.30 -20.24
N GLY A 459 11.75 11.36 -19.46
CA GLY A 459 12.78 12.33 -19.05
C GLY A 459 12.84 12.46 -17.52
N GLY A 460 13.56 13.47 -17.02
CA GLY A 460 13.66 13.75 -15.58
C GLY A 460 12.80 14.95 -15.15
N LEU A 461 12.20 14.87 -13.96
CA LEU A 461 11.51 15.95 -13.28
C LEU A 461 12.22 16.30 -11.97
N HIS A 462 11.97 17.51 -11.47
CA HIS A 462 12.50 17.97 -10.19
C HIS A 462 12.01 17.07 -9.04
N ASN A 463 12.93 16.47 -8.30
CA ASN A 463 12.63 15.60 -7.16
C ASN A 463 12.83 16.26 -5.79
N GLY A 464 13.15 17.56 -5.76
CA GLY A 464 13.55 18.29 -4.55
C GLY A 464 15.05 18.59 -4.49
N PHE A 465 15.85 17.89 -5.29
CA PHE A 465 17.31 18.02 -5.32
C PHE A 465 17.81 18.31 -6.73
N ASP A 466 17.29 17.60 -7.72
CA ASP A 466 17.71 17.70 -9.11
C ASP A 466 16.62 17.19 -10.09
N TYR A 467 16.85 17.26 -11.40
CA TYR A 467 15.92 16.88 -12.47
C TYR A 467 16.20 15.47 -13.03
N LYS A 468 16.24 14.46 -12.16
CA LYS A 468 16.78 13.13 -12.48
C LYS A 468 15.70 12.05 -12.56
N GLY A 469 15.70 11.28 -13.65
CA GLY A 469 14.91 10.05 -13.79
C GLY A 469 15.68 8.81 -13.34
N ALA A 470 14.98 7.74 -12.95
CA ALA A 470 15.64 6.48 -12.61
C ALA A 470 16.10 5.74 -13.86
N ASP A 471 17.07 4.85 -13.68
CA ASP A 471 17.62 4.03 -14.76
C ASP A 471 16.55 3.01 -15.19
N LEU A 472 16.32 2.85 -16.49
CA LEU A 472 15.22 2.06 -17.03
C LEU A 472 15.71 0.79 -17.70
N ASP A 473 15.22 -0.35 -17.23
CA ASP A 473 15.49 -1.67 -17.81
C ASP A 473 14.55 -1.94 -18.99
N ARG A 474 13.25 -1.83 -18.74
CA ARG A 474 12.18 -2.14 -19.71
C ARG A 474 10.87 -1.48 -19.31
N ILE A 475 9.92 -1.47 -20.24
CA ILE A 475 8.51 -1.25 -19.93
C ILE A 475 7.67 -2.46 -20.33
N VAL A 476 6.56 -2.68 -19.63
CA VAL A 476 5.57 -3.69 -19.97
C VAL A 476 4.24 -3.02 -20.21
N VAL A 477 3.70 -3.13 -21.42
CA VAL A 477 2.41 -2.55 -21.82
C VAL A 477 1.33 -3.62 -21.72
N TYR A 478 0.32 -3.38 -20.91
CA TYR A 478 -0.77 -4.33 -20.65
C TYR A 478 -1.95 -4.07 -21.59
N PRO A 479 -2.79 -5.09 -21.86
CA PRO A 479 -4.04 -4.87 -22.58
C PRO A 479 -4.93 -3.88 -21.80
N PRO A 480 -5.84 -3.15 -22.48
CA PRO A 480 -6.77 -2.27 -21.80
C PRO A 480 -7.71 -3.07 -20.90
N GLU A 481 -8.11 -2.45 -19.79
CA GLU A 481 -9.10 -3.04 -18.90
C GLU A 481 -10.46 -3.19 -19.59
N LYS A 482 -11.05 -4.39 -19.52
CA LYS A 482 -12.39 -4.63 -20.08
C LYS A 482 -13.43 -3.91 -19.22
N LYS A 483 -14.08 -2.87 -19.76
CA LYS A 483 -15.21 -2.20 -19.09
C LYS A 483 -16.31 -3.21 -18.74
N LYS A 484 -16.77 -3.24 -17.47
CA LYS A 484 -17.98 -4.00 -17.10
C LYS A 484 -19.17 -3.40 -17.86
N GLY A 485 -19.90 -4.21 -18.62
CA GLY A 485 -21.26 -3.85 -19.02
C GLY A 485 -22.11 -3.57 -17.78
N LYS A 486 -23.05 -2.62 -17.85
CA LYS A 486 -23.98 -2.29 -16.75
C LYS A 486 -24.57 -3.58 -16.18
N ARG A 487 -24.20 -3.95 -14.95
CA ARG A 487 -24.86 -5.05 -14.25
C ARG A 487 -26.28 -4.58 -13.87
N SER A 488 -27.29 -5.25 -14.42
CA SER A 488 -28.65 -5.14 -13.92
C SER A 488 -28.65 -5.50 -12.43
N HIS A 489 -29.18 -4.62 -11.60
CA HIS A 489 -29.45 -4.89 -10.19
C HIS A 489 -30.55 -5.94 -10.12
N ALA A 490 -30.19 -7.21 -10.25
CA ALA A 490 -31.09 -8.28 -9.86
C ALA A 490 -31.05 -8.33 -8.33
N ARG A 491 -32.09 -7.77 -7.70
CA ARG A 491 -32.40 -7.97 -6.28
C ARG A 491 -32.47 -9.47 -6.03
N TRP A 492 -31.74 -9.95 -5.04
CA TRP A 492 -31.94 -11.30 -4.51
C TRP A 492 -31.90 -11.25 -2.99
N PHE A 493 -32.84 -12.01 -2.42
CA PHE A 493 -33.27 -12.11 -1.03
C PHE A 493 -32.23 -12.75 -0.12
#